data_AF-A0A9X1MRY5-F1
#
_entry.id   AF-A0A9X1MRY5-F1
#
_cell.length_a   1.000
_cell.length_b   1.000
_cell.length_c   1.000
_cell.angle_alpha   90.00
_cell.angle_beta   90.00
_cell.angle_gamma   90.00
#
_symmetry.space_group_name_H-M   'P 1'
#
loop_
_entity.id
_entity.type
_entity.pdbx_description
1 polymer ?
#
loop_
_entity_poly.entity_id
_entity_poly.type
_entity_poly.pdbx_seq_one_letter_code
_entity_poly.pdbx_strand_id
1 'polypeptide(L)'
;MSVTNSSPRRGMSPSLFILAQVVLLATLSTGIAWALSSDHQASVPSLPRLRNAPELVGPQYDMRELITDDQLRMVLVRLRPRLRHQQPKINHVDHALRFWGADAKFADPECLSGEEMRRMLTNMDVFHEYWGDATRDLITPGESGWGVRTQQGAATASHVDHTLGTLAEIGTPLDFPIKSHDATLTVRDLLVGALRDFRLNQQEYEWTTIAAASYAADDGAWVSREGERITFDQLAQRIMRQQWVQGVCYGNHRLFTLAALLRLDEQVGLFQDAATRDEIIAHLTEATRRLVASQNEAGYWDQNWYDGTQTPVDEGLSDPLSRRLLATGHALEWWAISPAEVQPPRETKIRAGQWLATEVEKMSDDSIRDNYTFLSHVGRALALWRGALPADQWSRLECDQALQINATPAGENEDSPPSQ
;
A
#
# COMPACT_ATOMS: atom_id res chain seq x y z
N MET A 1 19.39 12.71 -81.64
CA MET A 1 20.27 13.37 -80.65
C MET A 1 19.55 14.56 -80.08
N SER A 2 19.74 14.77 -78.77
CA SER A 2 18.99 15.59 -77.82
C SER A 2 18.98 17.10 -78.09
N VAL A 3 17.89 17.79 -77.74
CA VAL A 3 17.96 19.10 -77.07
C VAL A 3 16.85 19.18 -76.00
N THR A 4 17.24 19.05 -74.74
CA THR A 4 16.42 19.29 -73.55
C THR A 4 16.49 20.77 -73.16
N ASN A 5 15.31 21.38 -73.00
CA ASN A 5 15.11 22.74 -72.49
C ASN A 5 15.39 22.79 -70.98
N SER A 6 16.33 23.63 -70.54
CA SER A 6 16.54 23.94 -69.12
C SER A 6 16.20 25.41 -68.83
N SER A 7 15.07 25.61 -68.13
CA SER A 7 14.70 26.91 -67.59
C SER A 7 15.62 27.30 -66.42
N PRO A 8 16.06 28.56 -66.31
CA PRO A 8 16.95 28.99 -65.24
C PRO A 8 16.17 29.06 -63.91
N ARG A 9 16.63 28.30 -62.91
CA ARG A 9 16.18 28.45 -61.52
C ARG A 9 16.65 29.82 -61.02
N ARG A 10 15.71 30.73 -60.71
CA ARG A 10 16.00 31.98 -59.99
C ARG A 10 16.51 31.63 -58.59
N GLY A 11 17.81 31.74 -58.38
CA GLY A 11 18.40 31.68 -57.04
C GLY A 11 17.92 32.87 -56.20
N MET A 12 17.61 32.63 -54.93
CA MET A 12 17.36 33.70 -53.97
C MET A 12 18.57 34.63 -53.91
N SER A 13 18.32 35.94 -53.82
CA SER A 13 19.40 36.90 -53.63
C SER A 13 20.10 36.65 -52.29
N PRO A 14 21.42 36.88 -52.19
CA PRO A 14 22.18 36.66 -50.96
C PRO A 14 21.56 37.38 -49.75
N SER A 15 20.99 38.57 -49.97
CA SER A 15 20.30 39.37 -48.96
C SER A 15 19.02 38.69 -48.44
N LEU A 16 18.24 38.07 -49.33
CA LEU A 16 17.02 37.35 -48.97
C LEU A 16 17.35 36.05 -48.21
N PHE A 17 18.45 35.39 -48.57
CA PHE A 17 18.94 34.21 -47.87
C PHE A 17 19.40 34.54 -46.45
N ILE A 18 20.20 35.61 -46.28
CA ILE A 18 20.65 36.05 -44.95
C ILE A 18 19.45 36.45 -44.09
N LEU A 19 18.48 37.18 -44.63
CA LEU A 19 17.27 37.56 -43.90
C LEU A 19 16.46 36.34 -43.46
N ALA A 20 16.29 35.34 -44.34
CA ALA A 20 15.60 34.10 -44.00
C ALA A 20 16.32 33.32 -42.89
N GLN A 21 17.66 33.27 -42.91
CA GLN A 21 18.45 32.61 -41.86
C GLN A 21 18.33 33.35 -40.51
N VAL A 22 18.35 34.68 -40.51
CA VAL A 22 18.17 35.48 -39.28
C VAL A 22 16.78 35.28 -38.68
N VAL A 23 15.73 35.28 -39.51
CA VAL A 23 14.36 35.02 -39.05
C VAL A 23 14.23 33.60 -38.49
N LEU A 24 14.78 32.59 -39.19
CA LEU A 24 14.76 31.20 -38.73
C LEU A 24 15.46 31.07 -37.37
N LEU A 25 16.67 31.61 -37.24
CA LEU A 25 17.44 31.58 -35.99
C LEU A 25 16.74 32.32 -34.86
N ALA A 26 16.12 33.47 -35.14
CA ALA A 26 15.32 34.20 -34.16
C ALA A 26 14.13 33.35 -33.70
N THR A 27 13.35 32.76 -34.63
CA THR A 27 12.20 31.92 -34.27
C THR A 27 12.59 30.67 -33.50
N LEU A 28 13.69 30.00 -33.85
CA LEU A 28 14.21 28.87 -33.08
C LEU A 28 14.67 29.32 -31.69
N SER A 29 15.41 30.44 -31.61
CA SER A 29 15.93 30.95 -30.33
C SER A 29 14.80 31.38 -29.40
N THR A 30 13.77 32.04 -29.92
CA THR A 30 12.58 32.42 -29.15
C THR A 30 11.75 31.19 -28.77
N GLY A 31 11.61 30.20 -29.65
CA GLY A 31 10.93 28.94 -29.34
C GLY A 31 11.65 28.13 -28.26
N ILE A 32 12.98 28.04 -28.34
CA ILE A 32 13.82 27.40 -27.32
C ILE A 32 13.76 28.17 -26.00
N ALA A 33 13.90 29.50 -26.03
CA ALA A 33 13.82 30.33 -24.83
C ALA A 33 12.43 30.24 -24.17
N TRP A 34 11.35 30.19 -24.96
CA TRP A 34 10.00 30.02 -24.44
C TRP A 34 9.80 28.63 -23.83
N ALA A 35 10.24 27.56 -24.52
CA ALA A 35 10.19 26.20 -24.01
C ALA A 35 11.01 26.03 -22.72
N LEU A 36 12.22 26.61 -22.67
CA LEU A 36 13.05 26.63 -21.48
C LEU A 36 12.42 27.46 -20.36
N SER A 37 11.76 28.59 -20.66
CA SER A 37 11.09 29.40 -19.65
C SER A 37 9.80 28.76 -19.11
N SER A 38 9.07 28.02 -19.95
CA SER A 38 7.90 27.26 -19.52
C SER A 38 8.30 26.06 -18.67
N ASP A 39 9.41 25.38 -19.03
CA ASP A 39 10.03 24.35 -18.17
C ASP A 39 10.50 24.97 -16.86
N HIS A 40 11.09 26.16 -16.88
CA HIS A 40 11.59 26.78 -15.66
C HIS A 40 10.47 27.25 -14.72
N GLN A 41 9.35 27.76 -15.27
CA GLN A 41 8.15 28.05 -14.49
C GLN A 41 7.47 26.78 -13.96
N ALA A 42 7.56 25.65 -14.67
CA ALA A 42 7.15 24.35 -14.17
C ALA A 42 8.13 23.76 -13.13
N SER A 43 9.38 24.22 -13.09
CA SER A 43 10.45 23.68 -12.23
C SER A 43 10.52 24.27 -10.81
N VAL A 44 9.67 25.22 -10.43
CA VAL A 44 9.54 25.58 -9.02
C VAL A 44 8.89 24.38 -8.33
N PRO A 45 9.54 23.72 -7.34
CA PRO A 45 8.97 22.57 -6.67
C PRO A 45 7.65 22.98 -5.99
N SER A 46 6.54 22.69 -6.65
CA SER A 46 5.21 22.87 -6.08
C SER A 46 4.80 21.52 -5.49
N LEU A 47 4.46 21.55 -4.22
CA LEU A 47 3.77 20.44 -3.58
C LEU A 47 2.29 20.50 -4.00
N PRO A 48 1.61 19.35 -4.06
CA PRO A 48 0.18 19.37 -4.33
C PRO A 48 -0.55 20.01 -3.14
N ARG A 49 -1.80 20.42 -3.33
CA ARG A 49 -2.61 20.89 -2.19
C ARG A 49 -2.97 19.69 -1.34
N LEU A 50 -2.71 19.81 -0.03
CA LEU A 50 -2.88 18.72 0.93
C LEU A 50 -3.90 19.08 2.01
N ARG A 51 -4.83 18.17 2.28
CA ARG A 51 -5.76 18.25 3.42
C ARG A 51 -5.13 17.66 4.69
N ASN A 52 -5.57 18.10 5.87
CA ASN A 52 -4.99 17.65 7.13
C ASN A 52 -5.40 16.21 7.49
N ALA A 53 -6.70 15.91 7.43
CA ALA A 53 -7.20 14.56 7.64
C ALA A 53 -7.19 13.80 6.30
N PRO A 54 -6.67 12.56 6.26
CA PRO A 54 -6.67 11.78 5.03
C PRO A 54 -8.07 11.28 4.70
N GLU A 55 -8.36 11.11 3.42
CA GLU A 55 -9.50 10.32 2.96
C GLU A 55 -9.25 8.83 3.19
N LEU A 56 -10.30 8.14 3.66
CA LEU A 56 -10.24 6.74 4.04
C LEU A 56 -10.91 5.86 2.99
N VAL A 57 -10.33 4.67 2.78
CA VAL A 57 -10.92 3.64 1.91
C VAL A 57 -11.47 2.53 2.79
N GLY A 58 -12.80 2.50 2.94
CA GLY A 58 -13.53 1.47 3.66
C GLY A 58 -13.98 0.29 2.77
N PRO A 59 -14.53 -0.77 3.38
CA PRO A 59 -15.07 -1.93 2.67
C PRO A 59 -16.29 -1.54 1.81
N GLN A 60 -16.46 -2.19 0.66
CA GLN A 60 -17.62 -2.01 -0.21
C GLN A 60 -18.70 -3.10 -0.06
N TYR A 61 -18.39 -4.21 0.60
CA TYR A 61 -19.20 -5.43 0.56
C TYR A 61 -19.38 -6.03 1.96
N ASP A 62 -20.52 -6.70 2.20
CA ASP A 62 -20.75 -7.60 3.34
C ASP A 62 -21.23 -8.96 2.80
N MET A 63 -20.29 -9.87 2.55
CA MET A 63 -20.51 -11.18 1.97
C MET A 63 -20.46 -12.26 3.05
N ARG A 64 -21.60 -12.50 3.69
CA ARG A 64 -21.69 -13.36 4.88
C ARG A 64 -21.38 -14.84 4.61
N GLU A 65 -21.55 -15.27 3.37
CA GLU A 65 -21.20 -16.62 2.91
C GLU A 65 -19.70 -16.84 2.69
N LEU A 66 -18.87 -15.78 2.70
CA LEU A 66 -17.43 -15.91 2.45
C LEU A 66 -16.77 -16.66 3.61
N ILE A 67 -17.08 -16.25 4.84
CA ILE A 67 -16.74 -16.92 6.10
C ILE A 67 -17.83 -16.66 7.16
N THR A 68 -17.98 -17.58 8.10
CA THR A 68 -18.90 -17.41 9.24
C THR A 68 -18.34 -16.42 10.26
N ASP A 69 -19.20 -15.93 11.16
CA ASP A 69 -18.76 -15.08 12.27
C ASP A 69 -17.81 -15.82 13.23
N ASP A 70 -17.99 -17.13 13.41
CA ASP A 70 -17.08 -17.94 14.24
C ASP A 70 -15.71 -18.12 13.58
N GLN A 71 -15.66 -18.33 12.27
CA GLN A 71 -14.41 -18.36 11.50
C GLN A 71 -13.70 -17.02 11.57
N LEU A 72 -14.42 -15.89 11.39
CA LEU A 72 -13.83 -14.56 11.50
C LEU A 72 -13.30 -14.31 12.92
N ARG A 73 -14.10 -14.62 13.96
CA ARG A 73 -13.68 -14.47 15.36
C ARG A 73 -12.40 -15.25 15.63
N MET A 74 -12.35 -16.52 15.19
CA MET A 74 -11.16 -17.36 15.32
C MET A 74 -9.95 -16.69 14.66
N VAL A 75 -10.05 -16.28 13.39
CA VAL A 75 -8.95 -15.61 12.69
C VAL A 75 -8.48 -14.36 13.44
N LEU A 76 -9.41 -13.47 13.82
CA LEU A 76 -9.06 -12.22 14.52
C LEU A 76 -8.37 -12.49 15.86
N VAL A 77 -8.90 -13.42 16.67
CA VAL A 77 -8.30 -13.82 17.94
C VAL A 77 -6.90 -14.37 17.72
N ARG A 78 -6.69 -15.23 16.72
CA ARG A 78 -5.38 -15.81 16.43
C ARG A 78 -4.36 -14.78 15.94
N LEU A 79 -4.82 -13.72 15.26
CA LEU A 79 -3.97 -12.68 14.67
C LEU A 79 -3.85 -11.40 15.51
N ARG A 80 -4.29 -11.42 16.78
CA ARG A 80 -4.12 -10.29 17.69
C ARG A 80 -2.62 -9.94 17.89
N PRO A 81 -2.27 -8.66 18.07
CA PRO A 81 -0.89 -8.21 17.93
C PRO A 81 -0.08 -8.42 19.23
N ARG A 82 0.22 -9.68 19.59
CA ARG A 82 1.06 -10.05 20.76
C ARG A 82 2.53 -9.62 20.58
N LEU A 83 2.75 -8.31 20.57
CA LEU A 83 4.01 -7.63 20.26
C LEU A 83 4.59 -6.90 21.47
N ARG A 84 4.01 -7.06 22.67
CA ARG A 84 4.54 -6.46 23.91
C ARG A 84 5.71 -7.28 24.45
N HIS A 85 6.83 -7.22 23.75
CA HIS A 85 8.10 -7.80 24.14
C HIS A 85 9.25 -6.89 23.70
N GLN A 86 10.48 -7.19 24.10
CA GLN A 86 11.66 -6.43 23.67
C GLN A 86 11.89 -6.61 22.16
N GLN A 87 12.31 -5.54 21.48
CA GLN A 87 12.67 -5.53 20.06
C GLN A 87 11.62 -6.17 19.12
N PRO A 88 10.33 -5.78 19.19
CA PRO A 88 9.34 -6.27 18.25
C PRO A 88 9.71 -5.77 16.86
N LYS A 89 9.71 -6.67 15.86
CA LYS A 89 10.10 -6.31 14.50
C LYS A 89 9.20 -5.17 14.01
N ILE A 90 9.80 -4.07 13.54
CA ILE A 90 9.06 -2.88 13.12
C ILE A 90 8.12 -3.17 11.96
N ASN A 91 8.49 -4.07 11.05
CA ASN A 91 7.58 -4.51 10.01
C ASN A 91 6.32 -5.20 10.57
N HIS A 92 6.38 -5.94 11.68
CA HIS A 92 5.19 -6.53 12.32
C HIS A 92 4.33 -5.45 12.97
N VAL A 93 4.94 -4.47 13.63
CA VAL A 93 4.23 -3.34 14.26
C VAL A 93 3.50 -2.51 13.20
N ASP A 94 4.16 -2.21 12.08
CA ASP A 94 3.59 -1.46 10.96
C ASP A 94 2.39 -2.19 10.34
N HIS A 95 2.54 -3.49 10.03
CA HIS A 95 1.44 -4.32 9.51
C HIS A 95 0.31 -4.49 10.53
N ALA A 96 0.62 -4.65 11.82
CA ALA A 96 -0.38 -4.74 12.87
C ALA A 96 -1.17 -3.43 13.01
N LEU A 97 -0.51 -2.28 12.95
CA LEU A 97 -1.17 -0.98 13.01
C LEU A 97 -2.06 -0.77 11.79
N ARG A 98 -1.57 -1.07 10.59
CA ARG A 98 -2.38 -1.01 9.36
C ARG A 98 -3.59 -1.95 9.42
N PHE A 99 -3.40 -3.16 9.97
CA PHE A 99 -4.46 -4.15 10.12
C PHE A 99 -5.54 -3.68 11.10
N TRP A 100 -5.15 -3.29 12.31
CA TRP A 100 -6.06 -3.03 13.42
C TRP A 100 -6.56 -1.58 13.50
N GLY A 101 -5.78 -0.60 13.05
CA GLY A 101 -6.06 0.83 13.20
C GLY A 101 -5.60 1.41 14.54
N ALA A 102 -5.59 2.74 14.64
CA ALA A 102 -5.05 3.47 15.79
C ALA A 102 -5.88 3.30 17.09
N ASP A 103 -7.19 3.07 16.98
CA ASP A 103 -8.09 3.00 18.13
C ASP A 103 -8.28 1.58 18.67
N ALA A 104 -7.61 0.58 18.09
CA ALA A 104 -7.73 -0.81 18.49
C ALA A 104 -7.25 -1.05 19.93
N LYS A 105 -8.05 -1.80 20.70
CA LYS A 105 -7.79 -2.18 22.09
C LYS A 105 -8.00 -3.67 22.26
N PHE A 106 -7.21 -4.28 23.13
CA PHE A 106 -7.23 -5.72 23.38
C PHE A 106 -7.15 -5.96 24.90
N ALA A 107 -7.88 -6.95 25.39
CA ALA A 107 -7.79 -7.38 26.79
C ALA A 107 -6.55 -8.25 27.07
N ASP A 108 -5.95 -8.86 26.04
CA ASP A 108 -4.72 -9.64 26.16
C ASP A 108 -3.54 -8.70 26.52
N PRO A 109 -2.89 -8.88 27.68
CA PRO A 109 -1.82 -7.98 28.13
C PRO A 109 -0.56 -8.07 27.27
N GLU A 110 -0.36 -9.13 26.49
CA GLU A 110 0.76 -9.24 25.56
C GLU A 110 0.53 -8.46 24.27
N CYS A 111 -0.70 -7.98 24.04
CA CYS A 111 -1.01 -7.17 22.87
C CYS A 111 -0.62 -5.70 23.04
N LEU A 112 -0.09 -5.11 21.98
CA LEU A 112 -0.01 -3.65 21.85
C LEU A 112 -1.35 -3.12 21.34
N SER A 113 -1.84 -2.03 21.93
CA SER A 113 -2.96 -1.26 21.37
C SER A 113 -2.54 -0.51 20.10
N GLY A 114 -3.52 -0.07 19.32
CA GLY A 114 -3.29 0.75 18.13
C GLY A 114 -2.47 2.01 18.41
N GLU A 115 -2.78 2.70 19.52
CA GLU A 115 -2.07 3.91 19.93
C GLU A 115 -0.63 3.61 20.37
N GLU A 116 -0.38 2.49 21.06
CA GLU A 116 0.99 2.08 21.41
C GLU A 116 1.82 1.76 20.17
N MET A 117 1.22 1.05 19.20
CA MET A 117 1.88 0.77 17.92
C MET A 117 2.17 2.05 17.15
N ARG A 118 1.21 2.98 17.05
CA ARG A 118 1.43 4.29 16.40
C ARG A 118 2.54 5.07 17.10
N ARG A 119 2.52 5.16 18.42
CA ARG A 119 3.55 5.85 19.21
C ARG A 119 4.93 5.24 19.02
N MET A 120 5.05 3.91 18.91
CA MET A 120 6.34 3.26 18.62
C MET A 120 6.91 3.69 17.27
N LEU A 121 6.05 3.99 16.28
CA LEU A 121 6.46 4.42 14.96
C LEU A 121 6.69 5.94 14.85
N THR A 122 6.09 6.75 15.74
CA THR A 122 6.12 8.22 15.66
C THR A 122 6.85 8.93 16.80
N ASN A 123 7.30 8.21 17.83
CA ASN A 123 8.02 8.77 18.96
C ASN A 123 9.31 7.98 19.22
N MET A 124 10.46 8.62 18.95
CA MET A 124 11.76 7.97 19.08
C MET A 124 12.10 7.60 20.52
N ASP A 125 11.63 8.34 21.54
CA ASP A 125 11.81 7.95 22.94
C ASP A 125 11.16 6.58 23.20
N VAL A 126 9.92 6.39 22.73
CA VAL A 126 9.19 5.12 22.85
C VAL A 126 9.86 4.04 22.02
N PHE A 127 10.34 4.36 20.81
CA PHE A 127 11.10 3.40 20.02
C PHE A 127 12.35 2.89 20.78
N HIS A 128 13.11 3.78 21.42
CA HIS A 128 14.30 3.42 22.21
C HIS A 128 13.96 2.66 23.50
N GLU A 129 12.78 2.82 24.09
CA GLU A 129 12.33 1.96 25.20
C GLU A 129 12.29 0.46 24.80
N TYR A 130 12.02 0.15 23.53
CA TYR A 130 11.96 -1.22 23.01
C TYR A 130 13.25 -1.69 22.33
N TRP A 131 14.01 -0.78 21.74
CA TRP A 131 15.18 -1.09 20.90
C TRP A 131 16.53 -0.69 21.53
N GLY A 132 16.51 0.08 22.61
CA GLY A 132 17.68 0.62 23.28
C GLY A 132 18.30 1.84 22.60
N ASP A 133 18.99 2.66 23.38
CA ASP A 133 19.58 3.94 22.95
C ASP A 133 20.68 3.80 21.90
N ALA A 134 21.29 2.62 21.78
CA ALA A 134 22.31 2.34 20.76
C ALA A 134 21.72 2.10 19.37
N THR A 135 20.42 1.80 19.28
CA THR A 135 19.74 1.59 18.01
C THR A 135 19.43 2.95 17.40
N ARG A 136 19.98 3.25 16.22
CA ARG A 136 19.68 4.50 15.50
C ARG A 136 18.16 4.67 15.30
N ASP A 137 17.67 5.92 15.44
CA ASP A 137 16.27 6.33 15.22
C ASP A 137 15.66 5.69 13.97
N LEU A 138 14.37 5.36 14.06
CA LEU A 138 13.58 4.89 12.93
C LEU A 138 13.33 6.02 11.92
N ILE A 139 13.08 7.23 12.41
CA ILE A 139 12.85 8.43 11.58
C ILE A 139 14.13 9.25 11.55
N THR A 140 14.65 9.51 10.36
CA THR A 140 15.95 10.19 10.20
C THR A 140 15.89 11.27 9.13
N PRO A 141 16.73 12.32 9.24
CA PRO A 141 16.84 13.30 8.18
C PRO A 141 17.52 12.67 6.95
N GLY A 142 17.03 13.05 5.77
CA GLY A 142 17.59 12.73 4.46
C GLY A 142 17.78 13.99 3.61
N GLU A 143 18.29 13.82 2.39
CA GLU A 143 18.61 14.95 1.49
C GLU A 143 17.38 15.79 1.10
N SER A 144 16.22 15.14 0.96
CA SER A 144 14.98 15.74 0.46
C SER A 144 13.99 16.10 1.58
N GLY A 145 14.34 15.82 2.85
CA GLY A 145 13.47 15.97 4.00
C GLY A 145 13.62 14.79 4.97
N TRP A 146 12.61 14.55 5.80
CA TRP A 146 12.60 13.45 6.75
C TRP A 146 12.04 12.18 6.13
N GLY A 147 12.54 11.03 6.55
CA GLY A 147 12.08 9.74 6.07
C GLY A 147 12.20 8.64 7.13
N VAL A 148 11.50 7.54 6.88
CA VAL A 148 11.56 6.33 7.70
C VAL A 148 12.66 5.43 7.15
N ARG A 149 13.50 4.90 8.03
CA ARG A 149 14.52 3.92 7.63
C ARG A 149 13.85 2.60 7.27
N THR A 150 14.36 2.00 6.19
CA THR A 150 13.80 0.76 5.65
C THR A 150 14.92 -0.25 5.34
N GLN A 151 14.56 -1.54 5.31
CA GLN A 151 15.42 -2.63 4.81
C GLN A 151 16.79 -2.77 5.48
N GLN A 152 16.93 -2.34 6.73
CA GLN A 152 18.17 -2.37 7.52
C GLN A 152 18.00 -3.20 8.80
N GLY A 153 17.29 -4.33 8.70
CA GLY A 153 17.03 -5.25 9.80
C GLY A 153 15.72 -5.00 10.54
N ALA A 154 15.54 -5.69 11.65
CA ALA A 154 14.26 -5.77 12.37
C ALA A 154 13.81 -4.44 13.00
N ALA A 155 14.73 -3.49 13.19
CA ALA A 155 14.46 -2.16 13.73
C ALA A 155 13.97 -1.15 12.67
N THR A 156 13.66 -1.60 11.44
CA THR A 156 13.29 -0.75 10.31
C THR A 156 12.05 -1.25 9.57
N ALA A 157 11.39 -0.38 8.82
CA ALA A 157 10.27 -0.78 7.98
C ALA A 157 10.75 -1.67 6.81
N SER A 158 9.86 -2.50 6.26
CA SER A 158 10.22 -3.43 5.18
C SER A 158 10.24 -2.78 3.80
N HIS A 159 9.48 -1.70 3.61
CA HIS A 159 9.26 -1.06 2.31
C HIS A 159 9.40 0.45 2.44
N VAL A 160 9.83 1.09 1.35
CA VAL A 160 9.88 2.56 1.24
C VAL A 160 8.47 3.11 1.45
N ASP A 161 8.36 4.12 2.31
CA ASP A 161 7.12 4.84 2.67
C ASP A 161 5.97 3.98 3.23
N HIS A 162 6.17 2.70 3.55
CA HIS A 162 5.09 1.86 4.08
C HIS A 162 4.54 2.38 5.41
N THR A 163 5.39 2.79 6.33
CA THR A 163 4.94 3.42 7.59
C THR A 163 4.15 4.71 7.34
N LEU A 164 4.53 5.51 6.33
CA LEU A 164 3.78 6.70 5.96
C LEU A 164 2.41 6.34 5.36
N GLY A 165 2.37 5.33 4.48
CA GLY A 165 1.13 4.76 3.94
C GLY A 165 0.21 4.23 5.02
N THR A 166 0.75 3.47 5.99
CA THR A 166 0.02 2.98 7.16
C THR A 166 -0.61 4.13 7.95
N LEU A 167 0.17 5.17 8.27
CA LEU A 167 -0.34 6.33 9.02
C LEU A 167 -1.49 7.03 8.27
N ALA A 168 -1.41 7.13 6.94
CA ALA A 168 -2.48 7.65 6.11
C ALA A 168 -3.73 6.76 6.13
N GLU A 169 -3.58 5.45 5.90
CA GLU A 169 -4.69 4.49 5.84
C GLU A 169 -5.44 4.33 7.17
N ILE A 170 -4.78 4.54 8.32
CA ILE A 170 -5.42 4.50 9.63
C ILE A 170 -6.02 5.85 10.07
N GLY A 171 -5.96 6.89 9.24
CA GLY A 171 -6.58 8.17 9.55
C GLY A 171 -5.72 9.14 10.37
N THR A 172 -4.40 8.96 10.44
CA THR A 172 -3.54 9.89 11.17
C THR A 172 -3.52 11.26 10.48
N PRO A 173 -3.76 12.38 11.17
CA PRO A 173 -3.69 13.71 10.53
C PRO A 173 -2.26 14.15 10.18
N LEU A 174 -2.11 15.03 9.19
CA LEU A 174 -0.80 15.58 8.78
C LEU A 174 -0.14 16.41 9.88
N ASP A 175 -0.89 17.10 10.72
CA ASP A 175 -0.37 17.85 11.87
C ASP A 175 -0.09 16.98 13.10
N PHE A 176 -0.29 15.66 13.01
CA PHE A 176 0.03 14.75 14.10
C PHE A 176 1.53 14.81 14.41
N PRO A 177 1.91 15.01 15.68
CA PRO A 177 3.30 15.23 16.06
C PRO A 177 4.12 13.94 15.97
N ILE A 178 5.32 14.08 15.43
CA ILE A 178 6.38 13.09 15.45
C ILE A 178 7.48 13.62 16.38
N LYS A 179 7.80 12.84 17.41
CA LYS A 179 8.86 13.17 18.35
C LYS A 179 10.14 12.50 17.90
N SER A 180 11.10 13.31 17.45
CA SER A 180 12.51 12.93 17.32
C SER A 180 13.30 13.64 18.41
N HIS A 181 14.43 13.07 18.84
CA HIS A 181 15.26 13.65 19.90
C HIS A 181 15.68 15.10 19.57
N ASP A 182 15.95 15.38 18.30
CA ASP A 182 16.55 16.65 17.85
C ASP A 182 15.57 17.55 17.09
N ALA A 183 14.33 17.13 16.85
CA ALA A 183 13.38 17.86 16.03
C ALA A 183 11.92 17.68 16.44
N THR A 184 11.15 18.77 16.37
CA THR A 184 9.68 18.71 16.38
C THR A 184 9.20 18.53 14.95
N LEU A 185 8.67 17.36 14.64
CA LEU A 185 8.22 16.97 13.31
C LEU A 185 6.72 16.68 13.33
N THR A 186 6.15 16.55 12.15
CA THR A 186 4.78 16.13 11.93
C THR A 186 4.70 15.10 10.81
N VAL A 187 3.57 14.41 10.67
CA VAL A 187 3.33 13.50 9.54
C VAL A 187 3.43 14.26 8.19
N ARG A 188 3.09 15.56 8.17
CA ARG A 188 3.32 16.43 7.02
C ARG A 188 4.78 16.46 6.59
N ASP A 189 5.73 16.51 7.53
CA ASP A 189 7.15 16.57 7.21
C ASP A 189 7.64 15.27 6.55
N LEU A 190 7.11 14.12 6.97
CA LEU A 190 7.37 12.84 6.30
C LEU A 190 6.79 12.81 4.88
N LEU A 191 5.52 13.22 4.71
CA LEU A 191 4.89 13.23 3.39
C LEU A 191 5.62 14.19 2.43
N VAL A 192 5.98 15.39 2.89
CA VAL A 192 6.72 16.35 2.08
C VAL A 192 8.10 15.82 1.73
N GLY A 193 8.79 15.15 2.66
CA GLY A 193 10.05 14.46 2.40
C GLY A 193 9.91 13.41 1.30
N ALA A 194 8.91 12.55 1.40
CA ALA A 194 8.61 11.51 0.42
C ALA A 194 8.28 12.08 -0.97
N LEU A 195 7.42 13.10 -1.05
CA LEU A 195 7.06 13.74 -2.32
C LEU A 195 8.25 14.42 -3.01
N ARG A 196 9.14 15.04 -2.22
CA ARG A 196 10.36 15.69 -2.73
C ARG A 196 11.43 14.69 -3.13
N ASP A 197 11.53 13.54 -2.45
CA ASP A 197 12.48 12.49 -2.80
C ASP A 197 12.00 11.60 -3.95
N PHE A 198 10.69 11.63 -4.23
CA PHE A 198 10.01 10.76 -5.18
C PHE A 198 10.70 10.70 -6.54
N ARG A 199 10.83 9.48 -7.07
CA ARG A 199 11.31 9.21 -8.43
C ARG A 199 10.34 8.26 -9.10
N LEU A 200 9.89 8.59 -10.31
CA LEU A 200 8.90 7.78 -11.04
C LEU A 200 9.42 6.36 -11.36
N ASN A 201 10.74 6.17 -11.33
CA ASN A 201 11.41 4.89 -11.57
C ASN A 201 12.01 4.25 -10.31
N GLN A 202 11.63 4.70 -9.10
CA GLN A 202 12.01 4.00 -7.87
C GLN A 202 11.38 2.59 -7.81
N GLN A 203 11.95 1.72 -6.98
CA GLN A 203 11.54 0.32 -6.91
C GLN A 203 10.11 0.15 -6.38
N GLU A 204 9.75 0.94 -5.37
CA GLU A 204 8.45 0.92 -4.68
C GLU A 204 7.93 2.35 -4.62
N TYR A 205 6.76 2.60 -5.20
CA TYR A 205 6.09 3.91 -5.22
C TYR A 205 4.61 3.81 -4.86
N GLU A 206 4.12 2.59 -4.63
CA GLU A 206 2.75 2.26 -4.24
C GLU A 206 2.39 2.95 -2.92
N TRP A 207 3.26 2.88 -1.93
CA TRP A 207 3.04 3.47 -0.61
C TRP A 207 3.07 4.99 -0.62
N THR A 208 4.01 5.59 -1.35
CA THR A 208 4.02 7.05 -1.58
C THR A 208 2.76 7.49 -2.31
N THR A 209 2.29 6.71 -3.29
CA THR A 209 1.08 6.99 -4.07
C THR A 209 -0.16 6.96 -3.17
N ILE A 210 -0.32 5.93 -2.33
CA ILE A 210 -1.42 5.82 -1.37
C ILE A 210 -1.40 7.01 -0.42
N ALA A 211 -0.25 7.29 0.21
CA ALA A 211 -0.15 8.41 1.14
C ALA A 211 -0.49 9.75 0.46
N ALA A 212 0.10 10.03 -0.70
CA ALA A 212 -0.16 11.25 -1.45
C ALA A 212 -1.65 11.39 -1.83
N ALA A 213 -2.27 10.32 -2.33
CA ALA A 213 -3.67 10.31 -2.74
C ALA A 213 -4.62 10.50 -1.55
N SER A 214 -4.36 9.84 -0.42
CA SER A 214 -5.17 9.97 0.79
C SER A 214 -5.18 11.41 1.34
N TYR A 215 -4.07 12.14 1.24
CA TYR A 215 -4.02 13.55 1.68
C TYR A 215 -4.27 14.57 0.57
N ALA A 216 -4.53 14.16 -0.67
CA ALA A 216 -4.74 15.09 -1.78
C ALA A 216 -6.00 15.93 -1.57
N ALA A 217 -5.91 17.25 -1.74
CA ALA A 217 -7.07 18.13 -1.68
C ALA A 217 -7.83 18.21 -3.01
N ASP A 218 -7.15 17.92 -4.12
CA ASP A 218 -7.60 18.00 -5.51
C ASP A 218 -6.69 17.13 -6.41
N ASP A 219 -6.87 17.23 -7.73
CA ASP A 219 -6.06 16.59 -8.78
C ASP A 219 -4.67 17.23 -8.97
N GLY A 220 -4.21 18.02 -7.99
CA GLY A 220 -2.98 18.79 -8.05
C GLY A 220 -1.74 17.92 -8.31
N ALA A 221 -0.89 18.40 -9.22
CA ALA A 221 0.39 17.78 -9.51
C ALA A 221 1.50 18.26 -8.57
N TRP A 222 2.62 17.55 -8.56
CA TRP A 222 3.86 18.01 -7.93
C TRP A 222 5.09 17.77 -8.81
N VAL A 223 6.22 18.36 -8.44
CA VAL A 223 7.50 18.15 -9.15
C VAL A 223 8.34 17.15 -8.37
N SER A 224 8.74 16.06 -9.04
CA SER A 224 9.59 15.00 -8.48
C SER A 224 11.01 15.49 -8.23
N ARG A 225 11.81 14.66 -7.56
CA ARG A 225 13.25 14.90 -7.38
C ARG A 225 14.00 15.11 -8.70
N GLU A 226 13.51 14.48 -9.76
CA GLU A 226 14.13 14.47 -11.10
C GLU A 226 13.60 15.61 -11.99
N GLY A 227 12.75 16.50 -11.44
CA GLY A 227 12.16 17.63 -12.17
C GLY A 227 10.94 17.25 -13.01
N GLU A 228 10.43 16.03 -12.87
CA GLU A 228 9.25 15.57 -13.61
C GLU A 228 7.98 16.06 -12.92
N ARG A 229 7.02 16.59 -13.69
CA ARG A 229 5.66 16.80 -13.19
C ARG A 229 5.01 15.43 -12.98
N ILE A 230 4.50 15.19 -11.77
CA ILE A 230 3.83 13.96 -11.34
C ILE A 230 2.35 14.25 -11.04
N THR A 231 1.48 13.42 -11.59
CA THR A 231 0.02 13.38 -11.40
C THR A 231 -0.42 11.98 -11.01
N PHE A 232 -1.63 11.86 -10.45
CA PHE A 232 -2.21 10.55 -10.16
C PHE A 232 -2.46 9.72 -11.43
N ASP A 233 -2.75 10.36 -12.57
CA ASP A 233 -2.83 9.71 -13.89
C ASP A 233 -1.49 9.06 -14.27
N GLN A 234 -0.37 9.80 -14.15
CA GLN A 234 0.96 9.28 -14.46
C GLN A 234 1.38 8.14 -13.51
N LEU A 235 1.01 8.23 -12.23
CA LEU A 235 1.25 7.15 -11.27
C LEU A 235 0.45 5.90 -11.65
N ALA A 236 -0.84 6.02 -11.94
CA ALA A 236 -1.67 4.90 -12.37
C ALA A 236 -1.11 4.24 -13.64
N GLN A 237 -0.79 5.03 -14.67
CA GLN A 237 -0.16 4.55 -15.91
C GLN A 237 1.21 3.90 -15.65
N ARG A 238 1.99 4.41 -14.69
CA ARG A 238 3.26 3.80 -14.32
C ARG A 238 3.07 2.45 -13.66
N ILE A 239 2.11 2.34 -12.73
CA ILE A 239 1.75 1.08 -12.06
C ILE A 239 1.31 0.03 -13.08
N MET A 240 0.38 0.38 -13.98
CA MET A 240 -0.19 -0.56 -14.96
C MET A 240 0.81 -1.08 -16.01
N ARG A 241 1.89 -0.34 -16.28
CA ARG A 241 2.95 -0.74 -17.23
C ARG A 241 3.91 -1.79 -16.70
N GLN A 242 3.88 -2.08 -15.41
CA GLN A 242 4.79 -3.05 -14.80
C GLN A 242 4.42 -4.49 -15.17
N GLN A 243 5.40 -5.39 -15.08
CA GLN A 243 5.09 -6.82 -15.16
C GLN A 243 4.27 -7.23 -13.93
N TRP A 244 3.31 -8.14 -14.12
CA TRP A 244 2.31 -8.51 -13.11
C TRP A 244 2.89 -8.86 -11.74
N VAL A 245 3.95 -9.67 -11.71
CA VAL A 245 4.57 -10.14 -10.45
C VAL A 245 5.77 -9.31 -10.00
N GLN A 246 6.15 -8.30 -10.78
CA GLN A 246 7.24 -7.43 -10.40
C GLN A 246 6.82 -6.54 -9.23
N GLY A 247 7.73 -6.33 -8.29
CA GLY A 247 7.46 -5.62 -7.04
C GLY A 247 7.20 -6.58 -5.88
N VAL A 248 6.92 -6.01 -4.71
CA VAL A 248 6.69 -6.79 -3.50
C VAL A 248 5.32 -7.46 -3.50
N CYS A 249 5.20 -8.55 -2.74
CA CYS A 249 3.99 -9.33 -2.63
C CYS A 249 3.40 -9.78 -3.99
N TYR A 250 4.28 -10.15 -4.92
CA TYR A 250 3.94 -10.57 -6.29
C TYR A 250 3.13 -9.53 -7.06
N GLY A 251 3.43 -8.25 -6.85
CA GLY A 251 2.78 -7.12 -7.52
C GLY A 251 1.37 -6.79 -6.98
N ASN A 252 0.88 -7.46 -5.93
CA ASN A 252 -0.47 -7.19 -5.45
C ASN A 252 -0.64 -5.81 -4.80
N HIS A 253 0.41 -5.21 -4.22
CA HIS A 253 0.33 -3.82 -3.71
C HIS A 253 0.02 -2.82 -4.82
N ARG A 254 0.42 -3.10 -6.07
CA ARG A 254 0.08 -2.29 -7.24
C ARG A 254 -1.41 -2.37 -7.54
N LEU A 255 -1.97 -3.57 -7.54
CA LEU A 255 -3.41 -3.79 -7.73
C LEU A 255 -4.22 -3.13 -6.60
N PHE A 256 -3.77 -3.26 -5.35
CA PHE A 256 -4.36 -2.56 -4.21
C PHE A 256 -4.31 -1.04 -4.39
N THR A 257 -3.17 -0.48 -4.78
CA THR A 257 -3.01 0.97 -5.01
C THR A 257 -3.96 1.46 -6.10
N LEU A 258 -4.08 0.74 -7.21
CA LEU A 258 -5.02 1.07 -8.28
C LEU A 258 -6.48 1.06 -7.80
N ALA A 259 -6.87 0.03 -7.03
CA ALA A 259 -8.20 -0.03 -6.43
C ALA A 259 -8.44 1.12 -5.45
N ALA A 260 -7.47 1.46 -4.60
CA ALA A 260 -7.54 2.59 -3.68
C ALA A 260 -7.63 3.93 -4.42
N LEU A 261 -6.87 4.14 -5.50
CA LEU A 261 -6.94 5.35 -6.32
C LEU A 261 -8.33 5.55 -6.91
N LEU A 262 -9.00 4.51 -7.43
CA LEU A 262 -10.39 4.61 -7.90
C LEU A 262 -11.35 5.09 -6.80
N ARG A 263 -11.13 4.66 -5.56
CA ARG A 263 -11.95 5.03 -4.38
C ARG A 263 -11.68 6.42 -3.88
N LEU A 264 -10.43 6.86 -3.93
CA LEU A 264 -10.04 8.21 -3.53
C LEU A 264 -10.44 9.22 -4.60
N ASP A 265 -10.38 8.83 -5.88
CA ASP A 265 -10.87 9.62 -7.01
C ASP A 265 -12.38 9.90 -6.89
N GLU A 266 -13.20 8.92 -6.48
CA GLU A 266 -14.63 9.13 -6.21
C GLU A 266 -14.91 10.17 -5.12
N GLN A 267 -13.98 10.35 -4.18
CA GLN A 267 -14.12 11.26 -3.03
C GLN A 267 -13.55 12.65 -3.29
N VAL A 268 -12.47 12.73 -4.08
CA VAL A 268 -11.66 13.95 -4.22
C VAL A 268 -11.61 14.48 -5.66
N GLY A 269 -11.80 13.61 -6.66
CA GLY A 269 -11.47 13.90 -8.06
C GLY A 269 -9.95 14.00 -8.23
N LEU A 270 -9.28 12.86 -8.30
CA LEU A 270 -7.81 12.78 -8.37
C LEU A 270 -7.29 12.81 -9.81
N PHE A 271 -8.07 12.29 -10.76
CA PHE A 271 -7.63 12.13 -12.14
C PHE A 271 -7.94 13.37 -12.98
N GLN A 272 -6.94 13.79 -13.74
CA GLN A 272 -7.05 14.89 -14.70
C GLN A 272 -7.61 14.41 -16.04
N ASP A 273 -7.31 13.15 -16.41
CA ASP A 273 -7.81 12.51 -17.61
C ASP A 273 -9.00 11.61 -17.27
N ALA A 274 -10.13 11.84 -17.95
CA ALA A 274 -11.33 11.03 -17.79
C ALA A 274 -11.12 9.56 -18.19
N ALA A 275 -10.14 9.26 -19.07
CA ALA A 275 -9.83 7.90 -19.49
C ALA A 275 -9.10 7.08 -18.42
N THR A 276 -8.39 7.72 -17.48
CA THR A 276 -7.58 7.03 -16.47
C THR A 276 -8.40 6.01 -15.68
N ARG A 277 -9.64 6.37 -15.33
CA ARG A 277 -10.54 5.48 -14.59
C ARG A 277 -10.84 4.19 -15.37
N ASP A 278 -11.18 4.32 -16.65
CA ASP A 278 -11.51 3.19 -17.52
C ASP A 278 -10.31 2.29 -17.75
N GLU A 279 -9.11 2.87 -17.89
CA GLU A 279 -7.86 2.12 -18.03
C GLU A 279 -7.54 1.29 -16.78
N ILE A 280 -7.69 1.89 -15.59
CA ILE A 280 -7.48 1.17 -14.33
C ILE A 280 -8.49 0.04 -14.18
N ILE A 281 -9.78 0.29 -14.45
CA ILE A 281 -10.83 -0.75 -14.39
C ILE A 281 -10.49 -1.89 -15.36
N ALA A 282 -10.08 -1.58 -16.59
CA ALA A 282 -9.68 -2.60 -17.56
C ALA A 282 -8.47 -3.43 -17.08
N HIS A 283 -7.46 -2.79 -16.49
CA HIS A 283 -6.28 -3.48 -15.95
C HIS A 283 -6.63 -4.40 -14.77
N LEU A 284 -7.41 -3.92 -13.81
CA LEU A 284 -7.86 -4.71 -12.66
C LEU A 284 -8.81 -5.85 -13.07
N THR A 285 -9.62 -5.65 -14.10
CA THR A 285 -10.47 -6.70 -14.69
C THR A 285 -9.63 -7.80 -15.33
N GLU A 286 -8.55 -7.44 -16.04
CA GLU A 286 -7.61 -8.42 -16.59
C GLU A 286 -6.85 -9.16 -15.48
N ALA A 287 -6.41 -8.48 -14.43
CA ALA A 287 -5.80 -9.12 -13.25
C ALA A 287 -6.77 -10.11 -12.60
N THR A 288 -8.05 -9.73 -12.46
CA THR A 288 -9.12 -10.60 -11.95
C THR A 288 -9.30 -11.83 -12.83
N ARG A 289 -9.36 -11.66 -14.16
CA ARG A 289 -9.49 -12.78 -15.10
C ARG A 289 -8.33 -13.77 -14.96
N ARG A 290 -7.11 -13.27 -14.77
CA ARG A 290 -5.91 -14.09 -14.54
C ARG A 290 -5.99 -14.87 -13.23
N LEU A 291 -6.34 -14.20 -12.13
CA LEU A 291 -6.58 -14.84 -10.83
C LEU A 291 -7.65 -15.94 -10.94
N VAL A 292 -8.78 -15.66 -11.56
CA VAL A 292 -9.85 -16.66 -11.74
C VAL A 292 -9.33 -17.87 -12.52
N ALA A 293 -8.54 -17.66 -13.57
CA ALA A 293 -7.99 -18.74 -14.39
C ALA A 293 -6.88 -19.55 -13.71
N SER A 294 -6.20 -18.99 -12.71
CA SER A 294 -5.05 -19.62 -12.03
C SER A 294 -5.36 -20.13 -10.62
N GLN A 295 -6.58 -19.94 -10.11
CA GLN A 295 -6.93 -20.37 -8.75
C GLN A 295 -6.80 -21.88 -8.63
N ASN A 296 -6.05 -22.34 -7.63
CA ASN A 296 -5.95 -23.75 -7.30
C ASN A 296 -7.33 -24.33 -6.92
N GLU A 297 -7.53 -25.63 -7.13
CA GLU A 297 -8.78 -26.32 -6.73
C GLU A 297 -9.12 -26.13 -5.24
N ALA A 298 -8.09 -26.05 -4.37
CA ALA A 298 -8.26 -25.78 -2.95
C ALA A 298 -8.64 -24.33 -2.62
N GLY A 299 -8.58 -23.41 -3.58
CA GLY A 299 -9.02 -22.01 -3.43
C GLY A 299 -7.91 -20.96 -3.26
N TYR A 300 -6.64 -21.37 -3.23
CA TYR A 300 -5.51 -20.43 -3.06
C TYR A 300 -4.86 -20.03 -4.39
N TRP A 301 -4.02 -18.99 -4.32
CA TRP A 301 -3.05 -18.60 -5.34
C TRP A 301 -1.63 -18.69 -4.82
N ASP A 302 -0.65 -18.74 -5.72
CA ASP A 302 0.79 -18.67 -5.42
C ASP A 302 1.39 -17.52 -6.28
N GLN A 303 2.72 -17.39 -6.33
CA GLN A 303 3.40 -16.38 -7.15
C GLN A 303 2.97 -16.38 -8.62
N ASN A 304 2.61 -17.53 -9.17
CA ASN A 304 2.16 -17.70 -10.55
C ASN A 304 0.69 -17.27 -10.79
N TRP A 305 0.10 -16.47 -9.90
CA TRP A 305 -1.31 -16.04 -9.98
C TRP A 305 -1.71 -15.40 -11.33
N TYR A 306 -0.76 -14.81 -12.04
CA TYR A 306 -0.98 -14.14 -13.32
C TYR A 306 -1.03 -15.09 -14.53
N ASP A 307 -0.50 -16.30 -14.38
CA ASP A 307 -0.40 -17.35 -15.39
C ASP A 307 -0.25 -18.72 -14.72
N GLY A 308 -1.37 -19.45 -14.59
CA GLY A 308 -1.41 -20.77 -13.95
C GLY A 308 -0.64 -21.86 -14.70
N THR A 309 -0.11 -21.59 -15.90
CA THR A 309 0.76 -22.53 -16.63
C THR A 309 2.21 -22.49 -16.16
N GLN A 310 2.62 -21.43 -15.44
CA GLN A 310 3.95 -21.29 -14.88
C GLN A 310 4.08 -22.06 -13.57
N THR A 311 5.28 -22.59 -13.30
CA THR A 311 5.61 -23.11 -11.96
C THR A 311 5.96 -21.93 -11.04
N PRO A 312 5.41 -21.84 -9.81
CA PRO A 312 5.84 -20.82 -8.86
C PRO A 312 7.29 -21.05 -8.43
N VAL A 313 8.12 -20.01 -8.50
CA VAL A 313 9.55 -20.00 -8.15
C VAL A 313 9.85 -18.77 -7.31
N ASP A 314 9.91 -18.93 -5.99
CA ASP A 314 10.31 -17.87 -5.08
C ASP A 314 11.48 -18.33 -4.22
N GLU A 315 12.64 -17.75 -4.48
CA GLU A 315 13.91 -18.03 -3.80
C GLU A 315 14.00 -17.34 -2.42
N GLY A 316 13.11 -16.38 -2.13
CA GLY A 316 13.11 -15.58 -0.89
C GLY A 316 12.15 -16.08 0.20
N LEU A 317 11.11 -16.83 -0.17
CA LEU A 317 10.19 -17.49 0.76
C LEU A 317 10.34 -19.01 0.66
N SER A 318 11.01 -19.59 1.66
CA SER A 318 11.30 -21.03 1.70
C SER A 318 10.07 -21.91 1.90
N ASP A 319 9.00 -21.37 2.50
CA ASP A 319 7.76 -22.09 2.78
C ASP A 319 6.67 -21.81 1.72
N PRO A 320 6.20 -22.82 0.96
CA PRO A 320 5.08 -22.68 0.03
C PRO A 320 3.80 -22.15 0.68
N LEU A 321 3.54 -22.43 1.96
CA LEU A 321 2.32 -21.97 2.62
C LEU A 321 2.34 -20.44 2.80
N SER A 322 3.46 -19.86 3.27
CA SER A 322 3.64 -18.41 3.39
C SER A 322 3.33 -17.66 2.09
N ARG A 323 3.84 -18.17 0.95
CA ARG A 323 3.62 -17.59 -0.38
C ARG A 323 2.15 -17.58 -0.77
N ARG A 324 1.47 -18.68 -0.45
CA ARG A 324 0.05 -18.84 -0.78
C ARG A 324 -0.86 -17.98 0.07
N LEU A 325 -0.56 -17.85 1.36
CA LEU A 325 -1.26 -16.92 2.25
C LEU A 325 -1.10 -15.49 1.77
N LEU A 326 0.13 -15.10 1.42
CA LEU A 326 0.45 -13.78 0.92
C LEU A 326 -0.33 -13.46 -0.38
N ALA A 327 -0.26 -14.33 -1.39
CA ALA A 327 -0.97 -14.10 -2.66
C ALA A 327 -2.50 -14.08 -2.47
N THR A 328 -3.03 -15.02 -1.69
CA THR A 328 -4.49 -15.19 -1.51
C THR A 328 -5.09 -14.10 -0.64
N GLY A 329 -4.41 -13.73 0.45
CA GLY A 329 -4.83 -12.64 1.34
C GLY A 329 -4.89 -11.30 0.60
N HIS A 330 -3.84 -10.96 -0.16
CA HIS A 330 -3.83 -9.74 -0.94
C HIS A 330 -4.91 -9.71 -2.03
N ALA A 331 -5.11 -10.80 -2.76
CA ALA A 331 -6.13 -10.87 -3.80
C ALA A 331 -7.52 -10.52 -3.25
N LEU A 332 -7.89 -11.13 -2.11
CA LEU A 332 -9.14 -10.80 -1.44
C LEU A 332 -9.15 -9.37 -0.87
N GLU A 333 -8.03 -8.86 -0.38
CA GLU A 333 -7.93 -7.51 0.20
C GLU A 333 -8.23 -6.43 -0.84
N TRP A 334 -7.57 -6.46 -2.01
CA TRP A 334 -7.79 -5.43 -3.02
C TRP A 334 -9.14 -5.58 -3.72
N TRP A 335 -9.66 -6.81 -3.88
CA TRP A 335 -11.04 -7.00 -4.35
C TRP A 335 -12.10 -6.45 -3.39
N ALA A 336 -11.86 -6.46 -2.07
CA ALA A 336 -12.83 -5.97 -1.08
C ALA A 336 -13.12 -4.46 -1.19
N ILE A 337 -12.19 -3.71 -1.80
CA ILE A 337 -12.30 -2.26 -2.03
C ILE A 337 -12.51 -1.90 -3.50
N SER A 338 -12.43 -2.87 -4.42
CA SER A 338 -12.57 -2.65 -5.86
C SER A 338 -14.03 -2.46 -6.27
N PRO A 339 -14.30 -1.71 -7.36
CA PRO A 339 -15.64 -1.57 -7.93
C PRO A 339 -16.28 -2.92 -8.32
N ALA A 340 -17.61 -2.93 -8.45
CA ALA A 340 -18.39 -4.13 -8.75
C ALA A 340 -18.01 -4.79 -10.08
N GLU A 341 -17.63 -4.00 -11.09
CA GLU A 341 -17.26 -4.46 -12.43
C GLU A 341 -15.97 -5.30 -12.46
N VAL A 342 -15.10 -5.10 -11.48
CA VAL A 342 -13.82 -5.80 -11.31
C VAL A 342 -14.01 -7.14 -10.58
N GLN A 343 -15.19 -7.41 -10.02
CA GLN A 343 -15.37 -8.52 -9.09
C GLN A 343 -15.25 -9.90 -9.77
N PRO A 344 -14.54 -10.87 -9.14
CA PRO A 344 -14.54 -12.25 -9.60
C PRO A 344 -15.89 -12.92 -9.31
N PRO A 345 -16.15 -14.10 -9.93
CA PRO A 345 -17.29 -14.93 -9.59
C PRO A 345 -17.37 -15.22 -8.09
N ARG A 346 -18.61 -15.35 -7.59
CA ARG A 346 -18.91 -15.57 -6.17
C ARG A 346 -18.12 -16.74 -5.56
N GLU A 347 -18.11 -17.87 -6.26
CA GLU A 347 -17.44 -19.10 -5.80
C GLU A 347 -15.93 -18.91 -5.62
N THR A 348 -15.27 -18.19 -6.54
CA THR A 348 -13.83 -17.88 -6.47
C THR A 348 -13.46 -17.27 -5.12
N LYS A 349 -14.26 -16.30 -4.65
CA LYS A 349 -14.03 -15.61 -3.37
C LYS A 349 -14.27 -16.51 -2.17
N ILE A 350 -15.35 -17.29 -2.20
CA ILE A 350 -15.70 -18.21 -1.11
C ILE A 350 -14.59 -19.25 -0.92
N ARG A 351 -14.12 -19.90 -2.00
CA ARG A 351 -13.05 -20.89 -1.89
C ARG A 351 -11.78 -20.29 -1.28
N ALA A 352 -11.40 -19.09 -1.70
CA ALA A 352 -10.25 -18.38 -1.15
C ALA A 352 -10.43 -18.04 0.34
N GLY A 353 -11.59 -17.49 0.72
CA GLY A 353 -11.89 -17.11 2.11
C GLY A 353 -11.92 -18.32 3.04
N GLN A 354 -12.55 -19.41 2.61
CA GLN A 354 -12.61 -20.67 3.36
C GLN A 354 -11.23 -21.32 3.49
N TRP A 355 -10.42 -21.33 2.43
CA TRP A 355 -9.05 -21.82 2.49
C TRP A 355 -8.22 -21.03 3.50
N LEU A 356 -8.25 -19.69 3.44
CA LEU A 356 -7.51 -18.84 4.37
C LEU A 356 -7.91 -19.08 5.83
N ALA A 357 -9.20 -19.08 6.15
CA ALA A 357 -9.66 -19.32 7.52
C ALA A 357 -9.21 -20.70 8.03
N THR A 358 -9.31 -21.72 7.19
CA THR A 358 -8.90 -23.09 7.52
C THR A 358 -7.38 -23.18 7.78
N GLU A 359 -6.55 -22.51 7.00
CA GLU A 359 -5.10 -22.55 7.20
C GLU A 359 -4.68 -21.78 8.47
N VAL A 360 -5.30 -20.63 8.76
CA VAL A 360 -5.07 -19.92 10.03
C VAL A 360 -5.47 -20.77 11.24
N GLU A 361 -6.57 -21.51 11.15
CA GLU A 361 -7.02 -22.40 12.22
C GLU A 361 -5.99 -23.48 12.55
N LYS A 362 -5.33 -24.06 11.53
CA LYS A 362 -4.37 -25.16 11.70
C LYS A 362 -2.98 -24.71 12.16
N MET A 363 -2.63 -23.44 12.00
CA MET A 363 -1.29 -22.95 12.33
C MET A 363 -0.98 -23.06 13.82
N SER A 364 0.29 -23.23 14.16
CA SER A 364 0.77 -23.01 15.52
C SER A 364 0.95 -21.51 15.78
N ASP A 365 1.02 -21.13 17.04
CA ASP A 365 1.27 -19.73 17.41
C ASP A 365 2.66 -19.25 16.94
N ASP A 366 3.65 -20.14 16.88
CA ASP A 366 4.96 -19.85 16.31
C ASP A 366 4.86 -19.55 14.82
N SER A 367 4.13 -20.37 14.06
CA SER A 367 3.90 -20.14 12.63
C SER A 367 3.15 -18.82 12.38
N ILE A 368 2.19 -18.47 13.24
CA ILE A 368 1.49 -17.18 13.16
C ILE A 368 2.45 -16.03 13.39
N ARG A 369 3.29 -16.11 14.43
CA ARG A 369 4.28 -15.07 14.73
C ARG A 369 5.26 -14.89 13.57
N ASP A 370 5.76 -15.97 13.00
CA ASP A 370 6.76 -15.92 11.92
C ASP A 370 6.18 -15.41 10.60
N ASN A 371 4.87 -15.58 10.37
CA ASN A 371 4.15 -15.15 9.16
C ASN A 371 3.24 -13.94 9.38
N TYR A 372 3.39 -13.23 10.50
CA TYR A 372 2.42 -12.22 10.93
C TYR A 372 2.16 -11.15 9.88
N THR A 373 3.19 -10.70 9.16
CA THR A 373 3.05 -9.70 8.07
C THR A 373 2.07 -10.18 7.01
N PHE A 374 2.19 -11.42 6.54
CA PHE A 374 1.31 -11.99 5.51
C PHE A 374 -0.09 -12.26 6.04
N LEU A 375 -0.17 -12.77 7.27
CA LEU A 375 -1.43 -13.09 7.92
C LEU A 375 -2.25 -11.83 8.25
N SER A 376 -1.61 -10.69 8.48
CA SER A 376 -2.32 -9.42 8.69
C SER A 376 -3.18 -9.04 7.48
N HIS A 377 -2.71 -9.31 6.25
CA HIS A 377 -3.51 -9.12 5.02
C HIS A 377 -4.66 -10.12 4.93
N VAL A 378 -4.45 -11.37 5.38
CA VAL A 378 -5.50 -12.39 5.46
C VAL A 378 -6.63 -11.93 6.40
N GLY A 379 -6.28 -11.57 7.63
CA GLY A 379 -7.25 -11.08 8.61
C GLY A 379 -7.98 -9.83 8.11
N ARG A 380 -7.24 -8.88 7.52
CA ARG A 380 -7.81 -7.63 6.98
C ARG A 380 -8.80 -7.92 5.86
N ALA A 381 -8.41 -8.72 4.88
CA ALA A 381 -9.27 -9.09 3.76
C ALA A 381 -10.59 -9.73 4.24
N LEU A 382 -10.49 -10.69 5.16
CA LEU A 382 -11.66 -11.40 5.70
C LEU A 382 -12.59 -10.47 6.49
N ALA A 383 -12.05 -9.53 7.27
CA ALA A 383 -12.84 -8.52 7.96
C ALA A 383 -13.55 -7.57 6.99
N LEU A 384 -12.82 -7.08 5.96
CA LEU A 384 -13.36 -6.18 4.94
C LEU A 384 -14.51 -6.84 4.17
N TRP A 385 -14.37 -8.11 3.80
CA TRP A 385 -15.44 -8.88 3.17
C TRP A 385 -16.67 -9.11 4.06
N ARG A 386 -16.52 -8.92 5.38
CA ARG A 386 -17.61 -8.92 6.36
C ARG A 386 -18.09 -7.52 6.71
N GLY A 387 -17.76 -6.52 5.88
CA GLY A 387 -18.36 -5.19 5.88
C GLY A 387 -17.82 -4.21 6.91
N ALA A 388 -16.71 -4.50 7.59
CA ALA A 388 -16.12 -3.56 8.56
C ALA A 388 -14.61 -3.74 8.71
N LEU A 389 -13.95 -2.77 9.33
CA LEU A 389 -12.53 -2.87 9.65
C LEU A 389 -12.30 -3.90 10.78
N PRO A 390 -11.09 -4.45 10.90
CA PRO A 390 -10.78 -5.50 11.87
C PRO A 390 -11.08 -5.15 13.33
N ALA A 391 -10.81 -3.93 13.79
CA ALA A 391 -11.15 -3.49 15.15
C ALA A 391 -12.65 -3.38 15.40
N ASP A 392 -13.43 -2.99 14.37
CA ASP A 392 -14.90 -2.97 14.46
C ASP A 392 -15.44 -4.39 14.54
N GLN A 393 -14.89 -5.31 13.74
CA GLN A 393 -15.24 -6.73 13.80
C GLN A 393 -14.87 -7.36 15.14
N TRP A 394 -13.70 -7.01 15.70
CA TRP A 394 -13.27 -7.46 17.02
C TRP A 394 -14.29 -7.12 18.11
N SER A 395 -14.75 -5.87 18.09
CA SER A 395 -15.75 -5.37 19.03
C SER A 395 -17.11 -6.03 18.80
N ARG A 396 -17.56 -6.11 17.54
CA ARG A 396 -18.85 -6.72 17.16
C ARG A 396 -18.93 -8.20 17.53
N LEU A 397 -17.83 -8.93 17.41
CA LEU A 397 -17.75 -10.37 17.64
C LEU A 397 -17.39 -10.73 19.08
N GLU A 398 -17.23 -9.74 19.96
CA GLU A 398 -16.91 -9.91 21.38
C GLU A 398 -15.64 -10.77 21.60
N CYS A 399 -14.61 -10.55 20.77
CA CYS A 399 -13.39 -11.37 20.77
C CYS A 399 -12.69 -11.42 22.14
N ASP A 400 -12.70 -10.32 22.90
CA ASP A 400 -12.12 -10.28 24.25
C ASP A 400 -12.83 -11.22 25.24
N GLN A 401 -14.15 -11.39 25.11
CA GLN A 401 -14.89 -12.33 25.97
C GLN A 401 -14.53 -13.78 25.62
N ALA A 402 -14.35 -14.08 24.33
CA ALA A 402 -13.94 -15.41 23.87
C ALA A 402 -12.54 -15.80 24.39
N LEU A 403 -11.63 -14.83 24.58
CA LEU A 403 -10.33 -15.07 25.21
C LEU A 403 -10.45 -15.47 26.69
N GLN A 404 -11.35 -14.83 27.44
CA GLN A 404 -11.56 -15.09 28.87
C GLN A 404 -12.14 -16.49 29.13
N ILE A 405 -13.05 -16.95 28.26
CA ILE A 405 -13.64 -18.29 28.36
C ILE A 405 -12.57 -19.38 28.20
N ASN A 406 -11.63 -19.20 27.26
CA ASN A 406 -10.54 -20.15 27.02
C ASN A 406 -9.42 -20.09 28.08
N ALA A 407 -9.32 -18.98 28.83
CA ALA A 407 -8.34 -18.81 29.91
C ALA A 407 -8.82 -19.35 31.27
N THR A 408 -10.11 -19.67 31.41
CA THR A 408 -10.64 -20.29 32.63
C THR A 408 -10.39 -21.79 32.54
N PRO A 409 -9.54 -22.40 33.41
CA PRO A 409 -9.44 -23.85 33.46
C PRO A 409 -10.82 -24.40 33.77
N ALA A 410 -11.23 -25.49 33.11
CA ALA A 410 -12.35 -26.29 33.57
C ALA A 410 -12.07 -26.66 35.03
N GLY A 411 -12.71 -25.94 35.96
CA GLY A 411 -12.53 -26.13 37.38
C GLY A 411 -12.86 -27.56 37.75
N GLU A 412 -11.86 -28.21 38.35
CA GLU A 412 -12.01 -29.03 39.55
C GLU A 412 -13.46 -29.47 39.84
N ASN A 413 -13.83 -30.64 39.29
CA ASN A 413 -14.84 -31.48 39.93
C ASN A 413 -14.23 -31.98 41.26
N GLU A 414 -14.29 -31.15 42.31
CA GLU A 414 -14.27 -31.62 43.69
C GLU A 414 -15.62 -32.30 43.97
N ASP A 415 -15.71 -33.58 43.66
CA ASP A 415 -16.64 -34.51 44.29
C ASP A 415 -15.90 -35.83 44.52
N SER A 416 -14.98 -35.81 45.49
CA SER A 416 -14.52 -37.04 46.13
C SER A 416 -15.45 -37.34 47.30
N PRO A 417 -16.17 -38.48 47.32
CA PRO A 417 -17.03 -38.81 48.44
C PRO A 417 -16.18 -39.13 49.68
N PRO A 418 -16.69 -38.86 50.89
CA PRO A 418 -15.96 -39.15 52.12
C PRO A 418 -15.78 -40.67 52.25
N SER A 419 -14.54 -41.08 52.40
CA SER A 419 -14.15 -42.43 52.78
C SER A 419 -14.80 -42.83 54.12
N GLN A 420 -15.50 -43.97 54.12
CA GLN A 420 -15.79 -44.76 55.31
C GLN A 420 -14.78 -45.88 55.45
#